data_AF-A3Y5U6-F1
#
_entry.id   AF-A3Y5U6-F1
#
_cell.length_a   1.000
_cell.length_b   1.000
_cell.length_c   1.000
_cell.angle_alpha   90.00
_cell.angle_beta   90.00
_cell.angle_gamma   90.00
#
_symmetry.space_group_name_H-M   'P 1'
#
loop_
_entity.id
_entity.type
_entity.pdbx_description
1 polymer ?
#
loop_
_entity_poly.entity_id
_entity_poly.type
_entity_poly.pdbx_seq_one_letter_code
_entity_poly.pdbx_strand_id
1 'polypeptide(L)'
;MIHSISQIQEGILDCDGSCRDFNLISADRVAVSELVAWFYKRFQNISANGNDGLELSSESVLETIIGLSKSSYIQIVGEGPNFIIDKFQIFLCVTESGDIDVEITIFPQDIDAKNFDLDRFLGLINSWRTMANADEGYLRYENASWVHADTSRGSGVIYVSKST
;
A
#
# COMPACT_ATOMS: atom_id res chain seq x y z
N MET A 1 10.19 -15.69 7.99
CA MET A 1 9.71 -16.00 9.35
C MET A 1 8.21 -16.30 9.29
N ILE A 2 7.66 -17.18 10.14
CA ILE A 2 6.20 -17.35 10.26
C ILE A 2 5.79 -16.70 11.58
N HIS A 3 5.18 -15.52 11.51
CA HIS A 3 4.54 -14.91 12.67
C HIS A 3 3.29 -15.72 13.04
N SER A 4 2.98 -15.84 14.33
CA SER A 4 1.69 -16.39 14.74
C SER A 4 0.57 -15.43 14.32
N ILE A 5 -0.65 -15.94 14.16
CA ILE A 5 -1.85 -15.13 13.89
C ILE A 5 -1.97 -13.95 14.86
N SER A 6 -1.73 -14.21 16.15
CA SER A 6 -1.78 -13.17 17.19
C SER A 6 -0.72 -12.08 17.00
N GLN A 7 0.51 -12.44 16.60
CA GLN A 7 1.59 -11.49 16.36
C GLN A 7 1.33 -10.63 15.12
N ILE A 8 0.72 -11.21 14.07
CA ILE A 8 0.33 -10.46 12.88
C ILE A 8 -0.73 -9.43 13.24
N GLN A 9 -1.79 -9.87 13.94
CA GLN A 9 -2.88 -8.98 14.35
C GLN A 9 -2.39 -7.87 15.30
N GLU A 10 -1.56 -8.21 16.29
CA GLU A 10 -0.92 -7.22 17.16
C GLU A 10 -0.11 -6.23 16.34
N GLY A 11 0.74 -6.72 15.43
CA GLY A 11 1.55 -5.86 14.56
C GLY A 11 0.71 -4.89 13.73
N ILE A 12 -0.43 -5.32 13.18
CA ILE A 12 -1.32 -4.47 12.38
C ILE A 12 -1.99 -3.38 13.21
N LEU A 13 -2.44 -3.71 14.42
CA LEU A 13 -3.27 -2.85 15.26
C LEU A 13 -2.48 -2.03 16.29
N ASP A 14 -1.18 -2.25 16.39
CA ASP A 14 -0.31 -1.60 17.39
C ASP A 14 -0.16 -0.09 17.13
N CYS A 15 -0.77 0.73 17.99
CA CYS A 15 -0.69 2.19 17.92
C CYS A 15 0.59 2.72 18.59
N ASP A 16 1.75 2.30 18.11
CA ASP A 16 3.08 2.68 18.62
C ASP A 16 3.56 4.07 18.14
N GLY A 17 2.73 4.77 17.36
CA GLY A 17 3.05 6.06 16.74
C GLY A 17 3.67 5.95 15.35
N SER A 18 3.89 4.73 14.84
CA SER A 18 4.32 4.47 13.46
C SER A 18 3.16 4.01 12.57
N CYS A 19 3.31 4.15 11.27
CA CYS A 19 2.35 3.64 10.28
C CYS A 19 2.63 2.18 9.92
N ARG A 20 1.76 1.61 9.08
CA ARG A 20 1.95 0.30 8.45
C ARG A 20 2.01 0.43 6.94
N ASP A 21 3.19 0.16 6.40
CA ASP A 21 3.42 0.25 4.97
C ASP A 21 3.25 -1.13 4.34
N PHE A 22 2.45 -1.17 3.28
CA PHE A 22 2.38 -2.29 2.38
C PHE A 22 3.13 -1.95 1.09
N ASN A 23 4.33 -2.50 0.95
CA ASN A 23 5.22 -2.25 -0.19
C ASN A 23 5.16 -3.39 -1.20
N LEU A 24 5.16 -3.06 -2.49
CA LEU A 24 5.31 -4.00 -3.60
C LEU A 24 5.98 -3.34 -4.80
N ILE A 25 6.58 -4.15 -5.67
CA ILE A 25 7.09 -3.70 -6.97
C ILE A 25 6.24 -4.33 -8.07
N SER A 26 5.87 -3.53 -9.06
CA SER A 26 5.22 -4.01 -10.27
C SER A 26 5.88 -3.46 -11.53
N ALA A 27 6.14 -4.34 -12.49
CA ALA A 27 6.53 -3.96 -13.85
C ALA A 27 5.31 -3.55 -14.72
N ASP A 28 4.08 -3.79 -14.24
CA ASP A 28 2.84 -3.60 -14.98
C ASP A 28 2.12 -2.32 -14.53
N ARG A 29 2.36 -1.24 -15.27
CA ARG A 29 1.77 0.07 -14.97
C ARG A 29 0.25 0.10 -15.13
N VAL A 30 -0.31 -0.73 -16.00
CA VAL A 30 -1.75 -0.82 -16.20
C VAL A 30 -2.38 -1.46 -14.97
N ALA A 31 -1.78 -2.54 -14.47
CA ALA A 31 -2.20 -3.19 -13.23
C ALA A 31 -2.12 -2.25 -12.01
N VAL A 32 -1.06 -1.44 -11.88
CA VAL A 32 -0.96 -0.41 -10.84
C VAL A 32 -2.06 0.66 -10.98
N SER A 33 -2.38 1.09 -12.21
CA SER A 33 -3.48 2.01 -12.46
C SER A 33 -4.83 1.41 -12.04
N GLU A 34 -5.06 0.12 -12.28
CA GLU A 34 -6.26 -0.59 -11.82
C GLU A 34 -6.36 -0.67 -10.29
N LEU A 35 -5.24 -0.93 -9.61
CA LEU A 35 -5.16 -0.86 -8.14
C LEU A 35 -5.54 0.54 -7.64
N VAL A 36 -5.01 1.61 -8.22
CA VAL A 36 -5.37 2.98 -7.83
C VAL A 36 -6.85 3.27 -8.10
N ALA A 37 -7.37 2.85 -9.25
CA ALA A 37 -8.79 2.99 -9.58
C ALA A 37 -9.70 2.25 -8.58
N TRP A 38 -9.23 1.16 -7.97
CA TRP A 38 -9.95 0.46 -6.91
C TRP A 38 -10.14 1.34 -5.66
N PHE A 39 -9.15 2.16 -5.28
CA PHE A 39 -9.24 3.12 -4.17
C PHE A 39 -10.21 4.26 -4.50
N TYR A 40 -10.12 4.84 -5.70
CA TYR A 40 -11.06 5.87 -6.18
C TYR A 40 -12.52 5.43 -6.17
N LYS A 41 -12.79 4.13 -6.33
CA LYS A 41 -14.15 3.59 -6.27
C LYS A 41 -14.68 3.37 -4.85
N ARG A 42 -13.82 3.38 -3.83
CA ARG A 42 -14.18 2.97 -2.45
C ARG A 42 -14.07 4.06 -1.41
N PHE A 43 -13.18 5.03 -1.63
CA PHE A 43 -13.00 6.17 -0.74
C PHE A 43 -13.66 7.41 -1.34
N GLN A 44 -14.09 8.34 -0.48
CA GLN A 44 -14.94 9.46 -0.89
C GLN A 44 -14.14 10.72 -1.17
N ASN A 45 -13.21 11.07 -0.27
CA ASN A 45 -12.39 12.26 -0.42
C ASN A 45 -10.98 11.80 -0.76
N ILE A 46 -10.61 11.87 -2.04
CA ILE A 46 -9.28 11.50 -2.52
C ILE A 46 -8.66 12.68 -3.21
N SER A 47 -7.41 12.97 -2.87
CA SER A 47 -6.57 13.93 -3.58
C SER A 47 -5.26 13.27 -4.00
N ALA A 48 -4.67 13.77 -5.07
CA ALA A 48 -3.41 13.28 -5.59
C ALA A 48 -2.53 14.43 -6.04
N ASN A 49 -1.23 14.31 -5.80
CA ASN A 49 -0.23 15.29 -6.22
C ASN A 49 0.87 14.62 -7.05
N GLY A 50 1.31 15.31 -8.09
CA GLY A 50 2.45 14.92 -8.91
C GLY A 50 3.80 15.22 -8.24
N ASN A 51 4.88 14.92 -8.96
CA ASN A 51 6.27 15.15 -8.52
C ASN A 51 6.65 16.63 -8.38
N ASP A 52 5.88 17.53 -9.01
CA ASP A 52 5.99 18.98 -8.90
C ASP A 52 5.16 19.56 -7.74
N GLY A 53 4.44 18.71 -7.01
CA GLY A 53 3.52 19.10 -5.94
C GLY A 53 2.20 19.67 -6.43
N LEU A 54 1.92 19.63 -7.75
CA LEU A 54 0.65 20.07 -8.30
C LEU A 54 -0.41 18.98 -8.16
N GLU A 55 -1.63 19.42 -7.85
CA GLU A 55 -2.79 18.54 -7.73
C GLU A 55 -3.17 17.93 -9.08
N LEU A 56 -3.44 16.64 -9.08
CA LEU A 56 -3.89 15.85 -10.22
C LEU A 56 -5.38 15.54 -10.07
N SER A 57 -6.16 15.71 -11.14
CA SER A 57 -7.55 15.24 -11.16
C SER A 57 -7.61 13.71 -11.18
N SER A 58 -8.72 13.12 -10.71
CA SER A 58 -8.94 11.66 -10.71
C SER A 58 -8.70 11.01 -12.07
N GLU A 59 -9.21 11.61 -13.14
CA GLU A 59 -9.04 11.10 -14.51
C GLU A 59 -7.56 11.18 -14.93
N SER A 60 -6.89 12.27 -14.57
CA SER A 60 -5.49 12.48 -14.92
C SER A 60 -4.53 11.55 -14.18
N VAL A 61 -4.85 11.11 -12.95
CA VAL A 61 -3.97 10.23 -12.17
C VAL A 61 -3.78 8.89 -12.88
N LEU A 62 -4.87 8.28 -13.33
CA LEU A 62 -4.83 6.96 -13.95
C LEU A 62 -4.03 6.95 -15.26
N GLU A 63 -4.16 8.02 -16.06
CA GLU A 63 -3.37 8.22 -17.29
C GLU A 63 -1.91 8.56 -16.97
N THR A 64 -1.68 9.40 -15.97
CA THR A 64 -0.34 9.81 -15.54
C THR A 64 0.49 8.59 -15.12
N ILE A 65 -0.06 7.65 -14.34
CA ILE A 65 0.63 6.43 -13.90
C ILE A 65 1.25 5.67 -15.07
N ILE A 66 0.51 5.54 -16.18
CA ILE A 66 0.98 4.83 -17.37
C ILE A 66 2.18 5.57 -18.00
N GLY A 67 2.11 6.90 -18.04
CA GLY A 67 3.09 7.79 -18.66
C GLY A 67 4.25 8.26 -17.77
N LEU A 68 4.30 7.90 -16.48
CA LEU A 68 5.30 8.42 -15.54
C LEU A 68 6.74 8.20 -16.02
N SER A 69 7.53 9.28 -16.04
CA SER A 69 8.98 9.17 -16.27
C SER A 69 9.69 8.51 -15.09
N LYS A 70 10.91 8.02 -15.34
CA LYS A 70 11.77 7.49 -14.27
C LYS A 70 12.02 8.53 -13.20
N SER A 71 12.14 8.07 -11.95
CA SER A 71 12.32 8.87 -10.74
C SER A 71 11.19 9.88 -10.47
N SER A 72 10.08 9.84 -11.23
CA SER A 72 8.86 10.59 -10.95
C SER A 72 7.99 9.82 -9.96
N TYR A 73 7.22 10.57 -9.19
CA TYR A 73 6.30 10.02 -8.20
C TYR A 73 4.93 10.65 -8.24
N ILE A 74 3.96 9.94 -7.66
CA ILE A 74 2.62 10.44 -7.34
C ILE A 74 2.35 10.11 -5.88
N GLN A 75 1.79 11.09 -5.17
CA GLN A 75 1.23 10.91 -3.83
C GLN A 75 -0.28 10.94 -3.92
N ILE A 76 -0.95 9.97 -3.29
CA ILE A 76 -2.41 9.89 -3.23
C ILE A 76 -2.79 9.75 -1.76
N VAL A 77 -3.76 10.52 -1.30
CA VAL A 77 -4.33 10.38 0.04
C VAL A 77 -5.83 10.25 -0.07
N GLY A 78 -6.43 9.44 0.79
CA GLY A 78 -7.88 9.30 0.77
C GLY A 78 -8.49 8.92 2.09
N GLU A 79 -9.76 9.29 2.27
CA GLU A 79 -10.56 8.97 3.43
C GLU A 79 -12.00 8.55 3.07
N GLY A 80 -12.60 7.69 3.90
CA GLY A 80 -13.96 7.19 3.69
C GLY A 80 -14.46 6.32 4.86
N PRO A 81 -15.68 6.59 5.40
CA PRO A 81 -16.11 6.04 6.70
C PRO A 81 -16.71 4.62 6.64
N ASN A 82 -16.49 3.84 5.58
CA ASN A 82 -17.22 2.59 5.33
C ASN A 82 -16.31 1.42 4.92
N PHE A 83 -15.05 1.45 5.35
CA PHE A 83 -14.09 0.42 5.03
C PHE A 83 -13.33 -0.04 6.27
N ILE A 84 -12.57 -1.14 6.18
CA ILE A 84 -11.78 -1.65 7.32
C ILE A 84 -10.73 -0.63 7.75
N ILE A 85 -10.37 0.26 6.84
CA ILE A 85 -9.38 1.33 6.97
C ILE A 85 -10.08 2.62 6.54
N ASP A 86 -10.17 3.60 7.43
CA ASP A 86 -10.85 4.88 7.17
C ASP A 86 -9.98 5.84 6.36
N LYS A 87 -8.65 5.74 6.48
CA LYS A 87 -7.67 6.61 5.81
C LYS A 87 -6.48 5.84 5.28
N PHE A 88 -5.99 6.25 4.12
CA PHE A 88 -4.81 5.66 3.50
C PHE A 88 -3.94 6.73 2.83
N GLN A 89 -2.68 6.39 2.59
CA GLN A 89 -1.81 7.10 1.65
C GLN A 89 -1.22 6.10 0.66
N ILE A 90 -0.99 6.53 -0.57
CA ILE A 90 -0.27 5.76 -1.59
C ILE A 90 0.85 6.62 -2.12
N PHE A 91 2.06 6.08 -2.12
CA PHE A 91 3.20 6.63 -2.83
C PHE A 91 3.56 5.71 -4.00
N LEU A 92 3.59 6.26 -5.20
CA LEU A 92 3.99 5.56 -6.41
C LEU A 92 5.28 6.19 -6.91
N CYS A 93 6.33 5.40 -7.13
CA CYS A 93 7.59 5.90 -7.68
C CYS A 93 8.08 5.00 -8.82
N VAL A 94 8.40 5.59 -9.96
CA VAL A 94 9.04 4.84 -11.04
C VAL A 94 10.53 4.71 -10.74
N THR A 95 10.98 3.48 -10.55
CA THR A 95 12.38 3.13 -10.32
C THR A 95 13.24 3.36 -11.58
N GLU A 96 14.56 3.31 -11.41
CA GLU A 96 15.50 3.41 -12.54
C GLU A 96 15.38 2.25 -13.56
N SER A 97 14.89 1.07 -13.13
CA SER A 97 14.57 -0.04 -14.05
C SER A 97 13.31 0.23 -14.87
N GLY A 98 12.44 1.14 -14.43
CA GLY A 98 11.17 1.48 -15.06
C GLY A 98 9.95 0.83 -14.40
N ASP A 99 10.18 -0.06 -13.43
CA ASP A 99 9.16 -0.65 -12.57
C ASP A 99 8.59 0.39 -11.62
N ILE A 100 7.37 0.18 -11.12
CA ILE A 100 6.73 1.04 -10.12
C ILE A 100 6.90 0.40 -8.74
N ASP A 101 7.56 1.13 -7.85
CA ASP A 101 7.48 0.90 -6.41
C ASP A 101 6.19 1.52 -5.88
N VAL A 102 5.39 0.70 -5.20
CA VAL A 102 4.10 1.07 -4.64
C VAL A 102 4.17 0.89 -3.14
N GLU A 103 3.92 1.97 -2.41
CA GLU A 103 3.78 1.98 -0.96
C GLU A 103 2.35 2.38 -0.63
N ILE A 104 1.61 1.52 0.07
CA ILE A 104 0.29 1.84 0.63
C ILE A 104 0.44 1.94 2.14
N THR A 105 0.29 3.15 2.69
CA THR A 105 0.39 3.41 4.12
C THR A 105 -0.98 3.35 4.77
N ILE A 106 -1.05 2.59 5.86
CA ILE A 106 -2.22 2.37 6.71
C ILE A 106 -1.88 2.86 8.11
N PHE A 107 -2.80 3.59 8.72
CA PHE A 107 -2.65 4.08 10.08
C PHE A 107 -3.41 3.16 11.05
N PRO A 108 -2.76 2.57 12.07
CA PRO A 108 -3.43 1.69 13.03
C PRO A 108 -4.67 2.32 13.69
N GLN A 109 -4.62 3.62 14.00
CA GLN A 109 -5.74 4.37 14.59
C GLN A 109 -6.95 4.55 13.65
N ASP A 110 -6.75 4.41 12.33
CA ASP A 110 -7.80 4.53 11.31
C ASP A 110 -8.35 3.14 10.91
N ILE A 111 -7.97 2.07 11.62
CA ILE A 111 -8.56 0.73 11.48
C ILE A 111 -9.71 0.58 12.49
N ASP A 112 -10.85 0.05 12.05
CA ASP A 112 -11.95 -0.33 12.96
C ASP A 112 -11.57 -1.56 13.78
N ALA A 113 -10.82 -1.34 14.87
CA ALA A 113 -10.34 -2.38 15.77
C ALA A 113 -11.47 -3.20 16.41
N LYS A 114 -12.68 -2.62 16.54
CA LYS A 114 -13.83 -3.32 17.14
C LYS A 114 -14.39 -4.39 16.21
N ASN A 115 -14.39 -4.13 14.91
CA ASN A 115 -14.89 -5.06 13.89
C ASN A 115 -13.77 -5.66 13.02
N PHE A 116 -12.51 -5.57 13.49
CA PHE A 116 -11.36 -6.07 12.76
C PHE A 116 -11.40 -7.59 12.61
N ASP A 117 -11.23 -8.05 11.37
CA ASP A 117 -11.13 -9.45 11.01
C ASP A 117 -9.83 -9.66 10.23
N LEU A 118 -8.92 -10.46 10.80
CA LEU A 118 -7.59 -10.63 10.25
C LEU A 118 -7.64 -11.25 8.85
N ASP A 119 -8.46 -12.28 8.64
CA ASP A 119 -8.54 -12.99 7.36
C ASP A 119 -9.05 -12.07 6.26
N ARG A 120 -10.06 -11.23 6.56
CA ARG A 120 -10.57 -10.21 5.65
C ARG A 120 -9.52 -9.15 5.33
N PHE A 121 -8.74 -8.71 6.31
CA PHE A 121 -7.67 -7.74 6.10
C PHE A 121 -6.52 -8.34 5.27
N LEU A 122 -6.06 -9.54 5.57
CA LEU A 122 -5.02 -10.21 4.78
C LEU A 122 -5.51 -10.56 3.36
N GLY A 123 -6.79 -10.90 3.21
CA GLY A 123 -7.44 -11.07 1.91
C GLY A 123 -7.45 -9.78 1.09
N LEU A 124 -7.65 -8.63 1.74
CA LEU A 124 -7.54 -7.31 1.11
C LEU A 124 -6.10 -7.01 0.67
N ILE A 125 -5.11 -7.22 1.54
CA ILE A 125 -3.69 -7.05 1.22
C ILE A 125 -3.29 -7.90 0.01
N ASN A 126 -3.70 -9.18 -0.02
CA ASN A 126 -3.46 -10.06 -1.15
C ASN A 126 -4.20 -9.62 -2.43
N SER A 127 -5.40 -9.04 -2.29
CA SER A 127 -6.13 -8.49 -3.43
C SER A 127 -5.38 -7.32 -4.06
N TRP A 128 -4.81 -6.42 -3.24
CA TRP A 128 -4.00 -5.31 -3.75
C TRP A 128 -2.74 -5.78 -4.48
N ARG A 129 -2.00 -6.75 -3.91
CA ARG A 129 -0.86 -7.38 -4.59
C ARG A 129 -1.25 -7.95 -5.94
N THR A 130 -2.36 -8.68 -5.97
CA THR A 130 -2.86 -9.33 -7.20
C THR A 130 -3.28 -8.29 -8.25
N MET A 131 -3.97 -7.22 -7.83
CA MET A 131 -4.36 -6.12 -8.72
C MET A 131 -3.15 -5.38 -9.29
N ALA A 132 -2.10 -5.19 -8.50
CA ALA A 132 -0.85 -4.61 -8.98
C ALA A 132 -0.03 -5.57 -9.86
N ASN A 133 -0.45 -6.83 -10.03
CA ASN A 133 0.31 -7.87 -10.72
C ASN A 133 1.74 -8.03 -10.16
N ALA A 134 1.87 -7.97 -8.83
CA ALA A 134 3.15 -8.11 -8.14
C ALA A 134 3.36 -9.55 -7.64
N ASP A 135 4.58 -10.07 -7.74
CA ASP A 135 4.93 -11.40 -7.24
C ASP A 135 4.76 -11.50 -5.73
N GLU A 136 5.20 -10.45 -5.02
CA GLU A 136 5.21 -10.38 -3.58
C GLU A 136 4.85 -8.97 -3.09
N GLY A 137 4.31 -8.89 -1.87
CA GLY A 137 4.09 -7.64 -1.15
C GLY A 137 4.34 -7.80 0.34
N TYR A 138 4.82 -6.75 0.99
CA TYR A 138 5.33 -6.78 2.35
C TYR A 138 4.59 -5.76 3.21
N LEU A 139 3.88 -6.23 4.23
CA LEU A 139 3.28 -5.38 5.25
C LEU A 139 4.26 -5.25 6.41
N ARG A 140 4.59 -4.03 6.82
CA ARG A 140 5.64 -3.76 7.81
C ARG A 140 5.36 -2.51 8.65
N TYR A 141 6.13 -2.35 9.72
CA TYR A 141 6.23 -1.09 10.45
C TYR A 141 6.96 -0.03 9.60
N GLU A 142 6.50 1.22 9.68
CA GLU A 142 7.15 2.40 9.07
C GLU A 142 8.61 2.50 9.54
N ASN A 143 9.53 2.94 8.67
CA ASN A 143 10.96 3.13 8.97
C ASN A 143 11.76 1.87 9.35
N ALA A 144 11.20 0.67 9.16
CA ALA A 144 11.99 -0.56 9.25
C ALA A 144 13.13 -0.53 8.19
N SER A 145 14.39 -0.65 8.64
CA SER A 145 15.56 -0.61 7.75
C SER A 145 15.42 -1.66 6.65
N TRP A 146 15.52 -1.28 5.38
CA TRP A 146 15.18 -2.23 4.32
C TRP A 146 16.12 -2.32 3.13
N VAL A 147 16.38 -3.60 2.81
CA VAL A 147 16.77 -4.17 1.52
C VAL A 147 15.65 -5.13 1.15
N HIS A 148 15.11 -5.05 -0.09
CA HIS A 148 14.08 -5.96 -0.60
C HIS A 148 14.32 -7.42 -0.18
N ALA A 149 13.28 -8.07 0.36
CA ALA A 149 13.24 -9.45 0.85
C ALA A 149 13.85 -9.76 2.24
N ASP A 150 14.26 -8.78 3.04
CA ASP A 150 14.63 -9.05 4.44
C ASP A 150 13.38 -9.37 5.30
N THR A 151 13.21 -10.67 5.58
CA THR A 151 12.17 -11.22 6.46
C THR A 151 12.74 -11.86 7.72
N SER A 152 13.96 -11.45 8.11
CA SER A 152 14.66 -11.92 9.29
C SER A 152 14.06 -11.36 10.58
N ARG A 153 14.53 -11.85 11.74
CA ARG A 153 14.01 -11.41 13.04
C ARG A 153 14.40 -9.96 13.28
N GLY A 154 13.40 -9.11 13.53
CA GLY A 154 13.61 -7.68 13.74
C GLY A 154 13.65 -6.86 12.46
N SER A 155 13.32 -7.45 11.29
CA SER A 155 13.23 -6.70 10.03
C SER A 155 12.02 -5.76 9.95
N GLY A 156 11.12 -5.79 10.94
CA GLY A 156 9.89 -4.99 10.96
C GLY A 156 8.79 -5.50 10.02
N VAL A 157 9.00 -6.60 9.29
CA VAL A 157 7.95 -7.24 8.48
C VAL A 157 6.93 -7.94 9.39
N ILE A 158 5.65 -7.65 9.17
CA ILE A 158 4.50 -8.21 9.89
C ILE A 158 3.91 -9.38 9.09
N TYR A 159 3.74 -9.19 7.79
CA TYR A 159 3.12 -10.16 6.89
C TYR A 159 3.70 -10.07 5.48
N VAL A 160 3.77 -11.21 4.79
CA VAL A 160 4.20 -11.28 3.39
C VAL A 160 3.09 -11.93 2.56
N SER A 161 2.59 -11.19 1.57
CA SER A 161 1.69 -11.69 0.54
C SER A 161 2.53 -12.18 -0.63
N LYS A 162 2.31 -13.42 -1.10
CA LYS A 162 3.03 -14.01 -2.24
C LYS A 162 2.07 -14.78 -3.12
N SER A 163 2.36 -14.85 -4.43
CA SER A 163 1.74 -15.83 -5.32
C SER A 163 2.07 -17.25 -4.82
N THR A 164 1.04 -18.07 -4.64
CA THR A 164 1.17 -19.52 -4.34
C THR A 164 1.54 -20.31 -5.58
#